data_AF-A0AAD6D824-F1
#
_entry.id   AF-A0AAD6D824-F1
#
_cell.length_a   1.000
_cell.length_b   1.000
_cell.length_c   1.000
_cell.angle_alpha   90.00
_cell.angle_beta   90.00
_cell.angle_gamma   90.00
#
_symmetry.space_group_name_H-M   'P 1'
#
loop_
_entity.id
_entity.type
_entity.pdbx_description
1 polymer ?
#
loop_
_entity_poly.entity_id
_entity_poly.type
_entity_poly.pdbx_seq_one_letter_code
_entity_poly.pdbx_strand_id
1 'polypeptide(L)'
;MRLSATLFAASRSGSAAAALKQPLGSASASASEFMPWLPSLKSAQLQRIARATGIQSSGTKGVLVERIRSELRNNVQAVHESKPRDESHSREWRILSIDMGIRNLAFAFMVVPCPLSTDTTSSSSSGDEQIKRSEPAIPELQAWKRLSVLDGLSDLTNPSATTISDSESTLDSITKEKESYSPNTYASTAYNLLTTLLSTYNPTHILIERQRFRSAGSSAVQEWTLRVGVFEGMLYAILHTLRQERGLDGILVEGVEPKRVVGFWDEIGAGGTKSSTDSGSEASDAGKRLTAREVKKAKIGIVGGWVEGSLAEPIEGFTGKVVVGDDDTVKEIAGAYVRKWRGERAKKNGNGDVGKLDDLADCLLQGVTWLEWQVMRERIVRERIKALD
;
A
#
# COMPACT_ATOMS: atom_id res chain seq x y z
N MET A 1 40.72 7.75 -24.04
CA MET A 1 40.82 6.95 -25.29
C MET A 1 41.16 5.52 -24.91
N ARG A 2 40.46 4.54 -25.52
CA ARG A 2 40.50 3.07 -25.33
C ARG A 2 39.40 2.48 -24.42
N LEU A 3 38.23 2.35 -25.03
CA LEU A 3 37.19 1.38 -24.70
C LEU A 3 37.67 -0.01 -25.16
N SER A 4 37.57 -1.03 -24.29
CA SER A 4 37.73 -2.42 -24.67
C SER A 4 36.36 -3.09 -24.61
N ALA A 5 35.77 -3.30 -25.78
CA ALA A 5 34.57 -4.08 -25.99
C ALA A 5 34.94 -5.56 -26.01
N THR A 6 34.24 -6.38 -25.22
CA THR A 6 34.29 -7.84 -25.37
C THR A 6 32.90 -8.31 -25.79
N LEU A 7 32.73 -8.52 -27.09
CA LEU A 7 31.64 -9.29 -27.67
C LEU A 7 31.79 -10.76 -27.25
N PHE A 8 30.71 -11.39 -26.80
CA PHE A 8 30.58 -12.84 -26.86
C PHE A 8 29.51 -13.21 -27.88
N ALA A 9 29.96 -13.81 -28.98
CA ALA A 9 29.15 -14.56 -29.91
C ALA A 9 29.47 -16.05 -29.71
N ALA A 10 28.44 -16.88 -29.51
CA ALA A 10 28.48 -18.33 -29.72
C ALA A 10 27.05 -18.74 -30.15
N SER A 11 26.83 -18.88 -31.46
CA SER A 11 26.86 -20.15 -32.21
C SER A 11 25.63 -21.04 -31.97
N ARG A 12 24.78 -21.08 -32.99
CA ARG A 12 23.67 -22.03 -33.16
C ARG A 12 24.24 -23.37 -33.63
N SER A 13 23.81 -24.46 -33.00
CA SER A 13 23.72 -25.78 -33.62
C SER A 13 22.50 -26.48 -33.05
N GLY A 14 21.54 -26.81 -33.90
CA GLY A 14 20.30 -27.48 -33.51
C GLY A 14 20.48 -28.98 -33.31
N SER A 15 19.53 -29.60 -32.59
CA SER A 15 19.04 -30.94 -32.89
C SER A 15 17.80 -31.27 -32.06
N ALA A 16 16.87 -31.96 -32.73
CA ALA A 16 15.89 -32.92 -32.22
C ALA A 16 14.75 -32.47 -31.31
N ALA A 17 13.55 -32.62 -31.88
CA ALA A 17 12.30 -32.78 -31.17
C ALA A 17 12.36 -33.93 -30.15
N ALA A 18 11.99 -33.62 -28.90
CA ALA A 18 11.57 -34.61 -27.92
C ALA A 18 10.31 -34.08 -27.24
N ALA A 19 9.16 -34.61 -27.67
CA ALA A 19 7.88 -34.41 -27.03
C ALA A 19 7.91 -35.05 -25.63
N LEU A 20 8.14 -34.23 -24.60
CA LEU A 20 7.97 -34.64 -23.21
C LEU A 20 6.48 -34.55 -22.84
N LYS A 21 5.83 -35.71 -22.87
CA LYS A 21 4.56 -35.95 -22.17
C LYS A 21 4.75 -35.62 -20.70
N GLN A 22 4.06 -34.59 -20.21
CA GLN A 22 3.91 -34.38 -18.77
C GLN A 22 3.01 -35.49 -18.18
N PRO A 23 3.32 -35.98 -16.96
CA PRO A 23 2.51 -37.02 -16.34
C PRO A 23 1.19 -36.42 -15.83
N LEU A 24 0.08 -37.05 -16.21
CA LEU A 24 -1.20 -36.88 -15.54
C LEU A 24 -1.10 -37.36 -14.09
N GLY A 25 -1.49 -36.48 -13.16
CA GLY A 25 -2.11 -36.88 -11.89
C GLY A 25 -1.35 -36.48 -10.61
N SER A 26 -1.84 -35.48 -9.90
CA SER A 26 -2.65 -35.71 -8.67
C SER A 26 -3.12 -34.40 -8.01
N ALA A 27 -4.45 -34.34 -7.80
CA ALA A 27 -5.21 -33.50 -6.87
C ALA A 27 -5.18 -31.95 -7.02
N SER A 28 -5.77 -31.44 -8.10
CA SER A 28 -6.44 -30.14 -8.07
C SER A 28 -7.87 -30.37 -7.56
N ALA A 29 -8.14 -29.97 -6.31
CA ALA A 29 -9.52 -29.79 -5.87
C ALA A 29 -10.20 -28.83 -6.86
N SER A 30 -11.38 -29.20 -7.38
CA SER A 30 -11.99 -28.48 -8.49
C SER A 30 -12.04 -26.98 -8.20
N ALA A 31 -11.62 -26.16 -9.16
CA ALA A 31 -11.55 -24.71 -8.98
C ALA A 31 -12.90 -24.10 -8.53
N SER A 32 -14.01 -24.79 -8.81
CA SER A 32 -15.39 -24.48 -8.43
C SER A 32 -15.73 -24.68 -6.94
N GLU A 33 -14.94 -25.42 -6.16
CA GLU A 33 -15.32 -25.85 -4.80
C GLU A 33 -14.76 -24.96 -3.68
N PHE A 34 -13.77 -24.11 -3.95
CA PHE A 34 -13.25 -23.18 -2.95
C PHE A 34 -14.30 -22.10 -2.65
N MET A 35 -14.71 -22.01 -1.37
CA MET A 35 -15.77 -21.12 -0.89
C MET A 35 -17.13 -21.32 -1.61
N PRO A 36 -17.79 -22.48 -1.42
CA PRO A 36 -19.06 -22.80 -2.09
C PRO A 36 -20.25 -21.96 -1.57
N TRP A 37 -20.05 -21.19 -0.50
CA TRP A 37 -21.05 -20.31 0.12
C TRP A 37 -21.15 -18.93 -0.54
N LEU A 38 -20.17 -18.49 -1.34
CA LEU A 38 -20.24 -17.18 -2.01
C LEU A 38 -21.48 -17.02 -2.91
N PRO A 39 -21.87 -18.01 -3.74
CA PRO A 39 -23.06 -17.90 -4.59
C PRO A 39 -24.38 -17.73 -3.83
N SER A 40 -24.49 -18.17 -2.56
CA SER A 40 -25.72 -18.05 -1.78
C SER A 40 -25.95 -16.64 -1.22
N LEU A 41 -24.94 -15.77 -1.27
CA LEU A 41 -25.03 -14.41 -0.74
C LEU A 41 -25.82 -13.45 -1.65
N LYS A 42 -26.40 -12.42 -1.05
CA LYS A 42 -26.98 -11.29 -1.77
C LYS A 42 -25.88 -10.42 -2.39
N SER A 43 -26.20 -9.71 -3.47
CA SER A 43 -25.23 -8.82 -4.15
C SER A 43 -24.62 -7.79 -3.19
N ALA A 44 -25.44 -7.19 -2.31
CA ALA A 44 -24.97 -6.23 -1.30
C ALA A 44 -23.95 -6.85 -0.32
N GLN A 45 -24.13 -8.12 0.08
CA GLN A 45 -23.20 -8.83 0.96
C GLN A 45 -21.88 -9.10 0.23
N LEU A 46 -21.92 -9.51 -1.04
CA LEU A 46 -20.71 -9.71 -1.85
C LEU A 46 -19.95 -8.40 -2.07
N GLN A 47 -20.67 -7.29 -2.31
CA GLN A 47 -20.06 -5.97 -2.42
C GLN A 47 -19.42 -5.52 -1.11
N ARG A 48 -20.05 -5.83 0.04
CA ARG A 48 -19.48 -5.56 1.37
C ARG A 48 -18.22 -6.37 1.62
N ILE A 49 -18.21 -7.67 1.30
CA ILE A 49 -17.00 -8.50 1.34
C ILE A 49 -15.92 -7.87 0.46
N ALA A 50 -16.26 -7.57 -0.80
CA ALA A 50 -15.31 -7.00 -1.74
C ALA A 50 -14.69 -5.70 -1.22
N ARG A 51 -15.50 -4.76 -0.70
CA ARG A 51 -14.95 -3.51 -0.12
C ARG A 51 -14.08 -3.77 1.11
N ALA A 52 -14.52 -4.62 2.02
CA ALA A 52 -13.78 -4.95 3.25
C ALA A 52 -12.45 -5.65 2.98
N THR A 53 -12.34 -6.42 1.90
CA THR A 53 -11.11 -7.13 1.50
C THR A 53 -10.29 -6.39 0.45
N GLY A 54 -10.69 -5.18 0.05
CA GLY A 54 -10.04 -4.48 -1.06
C GLY A 54 -10.11 -5.27 -2.37
N ILE A 55 -11.25 -5.83 -2.71
CA ILE A 55 -11.53 -6.42 -4.02
C ILE A 55 -12.48 -5.47 -4.75
N GLN A 56 -12.36 -5.39 -6.07
CA GLN A 56 -13.24 -4.53 -6.85
C GLN A 56 -14.71 -4.95 -6.65
N SER A 57 -15.56 -4.00 -6.23
CA SER A 57 -16.95 -4.26 -5.83
C SER A 57 -17.99 -4.01 -6.94
N SER A 58 -17.56 -3.66 -8.16
CA SER A 58 -18.45 -3.43 -9.30
C SER A 58 -18.64 -4.68 -10.16
N GLY A 59 -19.82 -4.85 -10.74
CA GLY A 59 -20.15 -5.93 -11.66
C GLY A 59 -21.42 -6.69 -11.26
N THR A 60 -21.76 -7.71 -12.06
CA THR A 60 -22.88 -8.62 -11.75
C THR A 60 -22.52 -9.54 -10.58
N LYS A 61 -23.53 -10.16 -9.97
CA LYS A 61 -23.33 -11.10 -8.85
C LYS A 61 -22.34 -12.23 -9.20
N GLY A 62 -22.47 -12.84 -10.38
CA GLY A 62 -21.57 -13.90 -10.83
C GLY A 62 -20.11 -13.43 -10.96
N VAL A 63 -19.90 -12.24 -11.53
CA VAL A 63 -18.56 -11.64 -11.64
C VAL A 63 -17.95 -11.36 -10.27
N LEU A 64 -18.74 -10.88 -9.31
CA LEU A 64 -18.27 -10.65 -7.94
C LEU A 64 -17.87 -11.94 -7.25
N VAL A 65 -18.68 -13.01 -7.38
CA VAL A 65 -18.38 -14.32 -6.79
C VAL A 65 -17.05 -14.86 -7.31
N GLU A 66 -16.86 -14.90 -8.64
CA GLU A 66 -15.62 -15.42 -9.22
C GLU A 66 -14.41 -14.57 -8.85
N ARG A 67 -14.55 -13.24 -8.86
CA ARG A 67 -13.47 -12.33 -8.47
C ARG A 67 -13.05 -12.54 -7.02
N ILE A 68 -14.02 -12.55 -6.09
CA ILE A 68 -13.75 -12.77 -4.67
C ILE A 68 -13.08 -14.13 -4.46
N ARG A 69 -13.59 -15.18 -5.09
CA ARG A 69 -13.02 -16.53 -5.00
C ARG A 69 -11.57 -16.57 -5.48
N SER A 70 -11.30 -16.01 -6.67
CA SER A 70 -9.97 -16.01 -7.28
C SER A 70 -8.96 -15.26 -6.40
N GLU A 71 -9.31 -14.04 -5.98
CA GLU A 71 -8.48 -13.18 -5.14
C GLU A 71 -8.16 -13.80 -3.78
N LEU A 72 -9.15 -14.41 -3.12
CA LEU A 72 -8.94 -15.07 -1.83
C LEU A 72 -8.14 -16.37 -1.97
N ARG A 73 -8.32 -17.12 -3.06
CA ARG A 73 -7.51 -18.31 -3.32
C ARG A 73 -6.04 -17.94 -3.53
N ASN A 74 -5.78 -16.93 -4.36
CA ASN A 74 -4.42 -16.46 -4.63
C ASN A 74 -3.74 -15.97 -3.35
N ASN A 75 -4.48 -15.32 -2.46
CA ASN A 75 -3.98 -14.90 -1.16
C ASN A 75 -3.53 -16.09 -0.30
N VAL A 76 -4.37 -17.13 -0.16
CA VAL A 76 -4.02 -18.35 0.60
C VAL A 76 -2.80 -19.05 0.01
N GLN A 77 -2.71 -19.12 -1.33
CA GLN A 77 -1.59 -19.76 -2.02
C GLN A 77 -0.29 -18.96 -1.83
N ALA A 78 -0.34 -17.63 -1.93
CA ALA A 78 0.82 -16.77 -1.69
C ALA A 78 1.38 -16.92 -0.26
N VAL A 79 0.49 -17.07 0.74
CA VAL A 79 0.91 -17.32 2.12
C VAL A 79 1.60 -18.69 2.26
N HIS A 80 1.08 -19.74 1.62
CA HIS A 80 1.69 -21.09 1.66
C HIS A 80 3.02 -21.20 0.89
N GLU A 81 3.15 -20.50 -0.24
CA GLU A 81 4.33 -20.57 -1.12
C GLU A 81 5.47 -19.66 -0.69
N SER A 82 5.25 -18.78 0.30
CA SER A 82 6.28 -17.91 0.86
C SER A 82 7.35 -18.70 1.62
N LYS A 83 8.28 -19.32 0.87
CA LYS A 83 9.52 -19.86 1.43
C LYS A 83 10.34 -18.70 1.99
N PRO A 84 10.73 -18.71 3.27
CA PRO A 84 11.57 -17.66 3.82
C PRO A 84 12.90 -17.64 3.07
N ARG A 85 13.28 -16.46 2.57
CA ARG A 85 14.54 -16.21 1.86
C ARG A 85 15.77 -16.33 2.76
N ASP A 86 15.56 -16.27 4.08
CA ASP A 86 16.59 -16.32 5.11
C ASP A 86 15.95 -16.77 6.43
N GLU A 87 16.62 -17.63 7.21
CA GLU A 87 16.10 -18.13 8.51
C GLU A 87 16.02 -17.01 9.57
N SER A 88 16.74 -15.90 9.36
CA SER A 88 16.87 -14.76 10.29
C SER A 88 15.68 -13.79 10.30
N HIS A 89 14.87 -13.73 9.23
CA HIS A 89 13.72 -12.79 9.08
C HIS A 89 12.40 -13.51 8.84
N SER A 90 12.26 -14.72 9.37
CA SER A 90 11.12 -15.58 9.04
C SER A 90 9.79 -14.93 9.52
N ARG A 91 8.91 -14.64 8.54
CA ARG A 91 7.50 -14.18 8.67
C ARG A 91 7.22 -12.68 8.89
N GLU A 92 8.19 -11.80 8.81
CA GLU A 92 7.93 -10.36 8.87
C GLU A 92 7.48 -9.81 7.49
N TRP A 93 6.48 -8.93 7.47
CA TRP A 93 6.18 -8.15 6.26
C TRP A 93 6.85 -6.78 6.33
N ARG A 94 7.63 -6.48 5.29
CA ARG A 94 8.21 -5.17 5.02
C ARG A 94 7.44 -4.52 3.88
N ILE A 95 6.58 -3.56 4.21
CA ILE A 95 5.62 -2.93 3.30
C ILE A 95 6.14 -1.54 2.93
N LEU A 96 6.41 -1.33 1.64
CA LEU A 96 6.74 -0.03 1.06
C LEU A 96 5.51 0.49 0.29
N SER A 97 4.84 1.50 0.84
CA SER A 97 3.67 2.13 0.23
C SER A 97 4.04 3.47 -0.40
N ILE A 98 3.86 3.59 -1.71
CA ILE A 98 4.21 4.76 -2.52
C ILE A 98 2.92 5.45 -2.99
N ASP A 99 2.78 6.72 -2.63
CA ASP A 99 1.81 7.64 -3.23
C ASP A 99 2.46 8.38 -4.40
N MET A 100 1.80 8.31 -5.56
CA MET A 100 2.39 8.71 -6.83
C MET A 100 2.28 10.21 -7.07
N GLY A 101 3.40 10.83 -7.40
CA GLY A 101 3.50 12.23 -7.79
C GLY A 101 4.85 12.52 -8.43
N ILE A 102 4.98 13.62 -9.17
CA ILE A 102 6.29 14.05 -9.70
C ILE A 102 6.96 15.07 -8.77
N ARG A 103 6.20 16.01 -8.20
CA ARG A 103 6.73 17.03 -7.27
C ARG A 103 6.42 16.72 -5.80
N ASN A 104 5.65 15.68 -5.57
CA ASN A 104 5.03 15.37 -4.30
C ASN A 104 4.91 13.86 -4.09
N LEU A 105 5.84 13.09 -4.66
CA LEU A 105 5.91 11.65 -4.38
C LEU A 105 6.09 11.48 -2.87
N ALA A 106 5.33 10.58 -2.27
CA ALA A 106 5.49 10.27 -0.87
C ALA A 106 5.55 8.76 -0.68
N PHE A 107 6.26 8.31 0.34
CA PHE A 107 6.24 6.91 0.71
C PHE A 107 6.24 6.72 2.22
N ALA A 108 5.62 5.63 2.64
CA ALA A 108 5.70 5.09 3.99
C ALA A 108 6.30 3.68 3.91
N PHE A 109 7.28 3.40 4.75
CA PHE A 109 7.84 2.07 4.94
C PHE A 109 7.46 1.57 6.33
N MET A 110 6.83 0.41 6.38
CA MET A 110 6.38 -0.20 7.62
C MET A 110 6.86 -1.64 7.74
N VAL A 111 7.14 -2.03 8.97
CA VAL A 111 7.50 -3.40 9.35
C VAL A 111 6.37 -3.99 10.18
N VAL A 112 5.89 -5.18 9.80
CA VAL A 112 4.80 -5.89 10.47
C VAL A 112 5.33 -7.20 11.02
N PRO A 113 5.55 -7.30 12.34
CA PRO A 113 5.95 -8.55 12.97
C PRO A 113 4.83 -9.57 12.84
N CYS A 114 5.11 -10.75 12.28
CA CYS A 114 4.18 -11.90 12.24
C CYS A 114 2.70 -11.54 11.93
N PRO A 115 2.39 -11.05 10.72
CA PRO A 115 1.13 -10.39 10.38
C PRO A 115 -0.11 -11.29 10.42
N LEU A 116 0.05 -12.62 10.52
CA LEU A 116 -1.01 -13.63 10.43
C LEU A 116 -0.82 -14.77 11.45
N SER A 117 -0.23 -14.50 12.63
CA SER A 117 -0.03 -15.54 13.65
C SER A 117 -1.33 -16.18 14.09
N THR A 118 -1.56 -17.42 13.63
CA THR A 118 -2.45 -18.36 14.28
C THR A 118 -1.71 -18.94 15.48
N ASP A 119 -1.94 -18.40 16.67
CA ASP A 119 -1.54 -19.08 17.90
C ASP A 119 -2.35 -20.37 18.02
N THR A 120 -1.83 -21.44 17.43
CA THR A 120 -2.21 -22.79 17.81
C THR A 120 -1.38 -23.12 19.04
N THR A 121 -1.77 -22.58 20.19
CA THR A 121 -1.27 -23.09 21.45
C THR A 121 -1.66 -24.55 21.54
N SER A 122 -0.70 -25.45 21.30
CA SER A 122 -0.78 -26.86 21.63
C SER A 122 -0.69 -27.01 23.16
N SER A 123 -1.60 -26.39 23.89
CA SER A 123 -1.88 -26.75 25.28
C SER A 123 -2.85 -27.91 25.24
N SER A 124 -2.27 -29.10 25.35
CA SER A 124 -2.95 -30.33 25.71
C SER A 124 -3.98 -30.13 26.83
N SER A 125 -5.11 -30.82 26.68
CA SER A 125 -6.16 -31.16 27.64
C SER A 125 -7.38 -30.23 27.78
N SER A 126 -8.52 -30.82 27.43
CA SER A 126 -9.90 -30.54 27.88
C SER A 126 -10.60 -29.25 27.38
N GLY A 127 -11.28 -29.39 26.23
CA GLY A 127 -12.73 -29.17 26.16
C GLY A 127 -13.27 -27.76 26.39
N ASP A 128 -12.82 -26.77 25.62
CA ASP A 128 -13.65 -25.72 25.00
C ASP A 128 -12.73 -24.92 24.07
N GLU A 129 -12.74 -25.17 22.76
CA GLU A 129 -11.90 -24.44 21.80
C GLU A 129 -12.49 -23.05 21.53
N GLN A 130 -12.30 -22.14 22.49
CA GLN A 130 -12.51 -20.72 22.24
C GLN A 130 -11.28 -20.19 21.48
N ILE A 131 -11.35 -20.20 20.15
CA ILE A 131 -10.36 -19.57 19.27
C ILE A 131 -10.24 -18.10 19.70
N LYS A 132 -9.17 -17.75 20.42
CA LYS A 132 -8.87 -16.35 20.73
C LYS A 132 -8.69 -15.63 19.40
N ARG A 133 -9.45 -14.54 19.20
CA ARG A 133 -9.25 -13.63 18.08
C ARG A 133 -7.82 -13.08 18.21
N SER A 134 -6.90 -13.57 17.38
CA SER A 134 -5.57 -12.98 17.24
C SER A 134 -5.75 -11.57 16.69
N GLU A 135 -5.52 -10.55 17.51
CA GLU A 135 -5.50 -9.17 17.02
C GLU A 135 -4.34 -9.02 16.03
N PRO A 136 -4.54 -8.28 14.93
CA PRO A 136 -3.49 -8.11 13.94
C PRO A 136 -2.30 -7.39 14.57
N ALA A 137 -1.09 -7.83 14.23
CA ALA A 137 0.12 -7.16 14.66
C ALA A 137 0.12 -5.71 14.16
N ILE A 138 0.39 -4.78 15.07
CA ILE A 138 0.40 -3.36 14.76
C ILE A 138 1.69 -3.05 13.97
N PRO A 139 1.60 -2.46 12.77
CA PRO A 139 2.77 -2.12 11.98
C PRO A 139 3.61 -1.02 12.66
N GLU A 140 4.92 -1.14 12.57
CA GLU A 140 5.88 -0.11 12.96
C GLU A 140 6.28 0.73 11.73
N LEU A 141 6.10 2.04 11.79
CA LEU A 141 6.48 3.00 10.75
C LEU A 141 7.98 3.32 10.90
N GLN A 142 8.80 2.82 9.97
CA GLN A 142 10.26 2.97 10.01
C GLN A 142 10.81 3.99 9.00
N ALA A 143 10.01 4.41 8.01
CA ALA A 143 10.32 5.60 7.22
C ALA A 143 9.06 6.25 6.71
N TRP A 144 9.05 7.59 6.65
CA TRP A 144 7.92 8.34 6.12
C TRP A 144 8.44 9.62 5.49
N LYS A 145 8.42 9.72 4.16
CA LYS A 145 9.09 10.83 3.44
C LYS A 145 8.27 11.32 2.27
N ARG A 146 8.42 12.62 1.99
CA ARG A 146 7.91 13.31 0.80
C ARG A 146 9.09 13.80 -0.02
N LEU A 147 9.07 13.57 -1.33
CA LEU A 147 10.15 13.82 -2.27
C LEU A 147 9.61 14.52 -3.53
N SER A 148 10.44 15.38 -4.12
CA SER A 148 10.30 15.77 -5.52
C SER A 148 11.13 14.79 -6.35
N VAL A 149 10.52 14.12 -7.32
CA VAL A 149 11.17 13.12 -8.19
C VAL A 149 12.35 13.75 -8.94
N LEU A 150 12.22 15.02 -9.36
CA LEU A 150 13.23 15.69 -10.16
C LEU A 150 14.36 16.33 -9.32
N ASP A 151 14.11 16.61 -8.03
CA ASP A 151 15.07 17.33 -7.16
C ASP A 151 15.67 16.45 -6.05
N GLY A 152 15.02 15.32 -5.71
CA GLY A 152 15.11 14.67 -4.39
C GLY A 152 15.85 13.34 -4.31
N LEU A 153 16.68 12.96 -5.29
CA LEU A 153 17.51 11.75 -5.15
C LEU A 153 18.68 11.93 -4.17
N SER A 154 19.12 13.18 -3.94
CA SER A 154 20.15 13.55 -2.96
C SER A 154 19.72 13.19 -1.53
N ASP A 155 18.44 13.41 -1.20
CA ASP A 155 17.86 13.28 0.15
C ASP A 155 17.68 11.82 0.60
N LEU A 156 17.72 10.87 -0.33
CA LEU A 156 17.66 9.44 0.00
C LEU A 156 19.00 8.88 0.48
N THR A 157 20.11 9.58 0.25
CA THR A 157 21.47 9.11 0.56
C THR A 157 22.12 9.79 1.77
N ASN A 158 21.55 10.89 2.27
CA ASN A 158 22.04 11.63 3.44
C ASN A 158 20.89 11.90 4.45
N PRO A 159 20.86 11.25 5.63
CA PRO A 159 19.83 11.50 6.64
C PRO A 159 19.93 12.88 7.34
N SER A 160 21.00 13.64 7.12
CA SER A 160 21.23 14.93 7.80
C SER A 160 20.84 16.17 6.99
N ALA A 161 20.26 16.03 5.81
CA ALA A 161 19.93 17.16 4.93
C ALA A 161 18.42 17.26 4.66
N THR A 162 17.61 17.34 5.71
CA THR A 162 16.19 17.71 5.57
C THR A 162 16.11 19.21 5.29
N THR A 163 16.25 19.64 4.03
CA THR A 163 16.02 21.03 3.62
C THR A 163 15.21 21.06 2.34
N ILE A 164 13.88 21.08 2.48
CA ILE A 164 12.98 21.48 1.39
C ILE A 164 12.66 22.95 1.62
N SER A 165 13.33 23.84 0.88
CA SER A 165 13.03 25.27 0.88
C SER A 165 11.83 25.56 -0.01
N ASP A 166 10.65 25.78 0.57
CA ASP A 166 9.56 26.49 -0.10
C ASP A 166 9.88 28.00 -0.06
N SER A 167 10.68 28.47 -1.02
CA SER A 167 10.84 29.90 -1.31
C SER A 167 10.02 30.27 -2.55
N GLU A 168 8.72 30.49 -2.36
CA GLU A 168 7.82 31.03 -3.39
C GLU A 168 7.86 32.57 -3.44
N SER A 169 8.97 33.20 -3.04
CA SER A 169 9.17 34.63 -3.30
C SER A 169 10.66 34.96 -3.43
N THR A 170 11.02 35.61 -4.53
CA THR A 170 12.32 36.24 -4.86
C THR A 170 13.45 35.41 -5.51
N LEU A 171 13.16 34.33 -6.25
CA LEU A 171 14.16 33.71 -7.16
C LEU A 171 13.62 33.38 -8.56
N ASP A 172 12.71 34.20 -9.08
CA ASP A 172 11.97 33.93 -10.33
C ASP A 172 12.77 34.12 -11.64
N SER A 173 14.06 34.46 -11.57
CA SER A 173 14.82 34.90 -12.76
C SER A 173 16.08 34.11 -13.12
N ILE A 174 16.55 33.14 -12.31
CA ILE A 174 17.85 32.47 -12.61
C ILE A 174 17.79 30.92 -12.63
N THR A 175 16.73 30.26 -12.16
CA THR A 175 16.65 28.76 -12.14
C THR A 175 15.43 28.18 -12.87
N LYS A 176 14.90 28.86 -13.89
CA LYS A 176 14.06 28.22 -14.91
C LYS A 176 14.92 27.43 -15.90
N GLU A 177 15.78 26.54 -15.41
CA GLU A 177 16.10 25.35 -16.20
C GLU A 177 14.81 24.54 -16.25
N LYS A 178 14.13 24.69 -17.37
CA LYS A 178 12.86 24.07 -17.73
C LYS A 178 12.86 22.62 -17.25
N GLU A 179 12.05 22.29 -16.22
CA GLU A 179 11.85 20.92 -15.75
C GLU A 179 11.72 19.98 -16.96
N SER A 180 12.72 19.13 -17.15
CA SER A 180 12.80 18.30 -18.33
C SER A 180 12.01 17.03 -18.07
N TYR A 181 10.76 17.02 -18.52
CA TYR A 181 9.87 15.86 -18.52
C TYR A 181 10.24 14.83 -19.59
N SER A 182 11.53 14.66 -19.85
CA SER A 182 12.03 13.74 -20.86
C SER A 182 11.94 12.29 -20.36
N PRO A 183 11.58 11.32 -21.22
CA PRO A 183 11.58 9.92 -20.82
C PRO A 183 12.93 9.43 -20.28
N ASN A 184 14.04 9.97 -20.78
CA ASN A 184 15.39 9.61 -20.30
C ASN A 184 15.63 10.04 -18.85
N THR A 185 15.22 11.26 -18.49
CA THR A 185 15.28 11.76 -17.11
C THR A 185 14.44 10.89 -16.20
N TYR A 186 13.18 10.64 -16.58
CA TYR A 186 12.26 9.82 -15.79
C TYR A 186 12.78 8.40 -15.59
N ALA A 187 13.33 7.77 -16.63
CA ALA A 187 13.86 6.41 -16.54
C ALA A 187 15.04 6.34 -15.56
N SER A 188 15.97 7.29 -15.65
CA SER A 188 17.13 7.39 -14.75
C SER A 188 16.68 7.59 -13.30
N THR A 189 15.74 8.52 -13.09
CA THR A 189 15.22 8.82 -11.76
C THR A 189 14.43 7.65 -11.17
N ALA A 190 13.55 7.01 -11.95
CA ALA A 190 12.79 5.85 -11.53
C ALA A 190 13.70 4.69 -11.11
N TYR A 191 14.77 4.47 -11.89
CA TYR A 191 15.76 3.43 -11.59
C TYR A 191 16.49 3.72 -10.29
N ASN A 192 17.01 4.94 -10.12
CA ASN A 192 17.74 5.33 -8.90
C ASN A 192 16.82 5.30 -7.67
N LEU A 193 15.58 5.78 -7.78
CA LEU A 193 14.59 5.73 -6.71
C LEU A 193 14.35 4.28 -6.27
N LEU A 194 13.98 3.40 -7.21
CA LEU A 194 13.66 2.01 -6.87
C LEU A 194 14.86 1.24 -6.36
N THR A 195 16.03 1.37 -6.98
CA THR A 195 17.22 0.67 -6.52
C THR A 195 17.65 1.12 -5.13
N THR A 196 17.55 2.43 -4.83
CA THR A 196 17.79 2.96 -3.49
C THR A 196 16.78 2.39 -2.49
N LEU A 197 15.47 2.55 -2.74
CA LEU A 197 14.43 2.04 -1.84
C LEU A 197 14.54 0.53 -1.60
N LEU A 198 14.83 -0.26 -2.64
CA LEU A 198 15.04 -1.70 -2.54
C LEU A 198 16.25 -2.03 -1.68
N SER A 199 17.37 -1.33 -1.87
CA SER A 199 18.60 -1.56 -1.10
C SER A 199 18.49 -1.10 0.35
N THR A 200 17.80 0.02 0.61
CA THR A 200 17.65 0.61 1.95
C THR A 200 16.66 -0.17 2.80
N TYR A 201 15.50 -0.53 2.23
CA TYR A 201 14.38 -1.06 3.01
C TYR A 201 14.10 -2.55 2.80
N ASN A 202 14.71 -3.17 1.79
CA ASN A 202 14.54 -4.59 1.45
C ASN A 202 13.06 -5.06 1.53
N PRO A 203 12.14 -4.38 0.82
CA PRO A 203 10.71 -4.61 0.98
C PRO A 203 10.30 -6.01 0.48
N THR A 204 9.32 -6.58 1.16
CA THR A 204 8.61 -7.79 0.73
C THR A 204 7.38 -7.46 -0.11
N HIS A 205 6.80 -6.28 0.14
CA HIS A 205 5.59 -5.79 -0.47
C HIS A 205 5.81 -4.35 -0.93
N ILE A 206 5.50 -4.05 -2.19
CA ILE A 206 5.56 -2.70 -2.75
C ILE A 206 4.17 -2.36 -3.26
N LEU A 207 3.56 -1.35 -2.64
CA LEU A 207 2.25 -0.82 -2.99
C LEU A 207 2.46 0.47 -3.76
N ILE A 208 1.89 0.57 -4.96
CA ILE A 208 1.99 1.76 -5.80
C ILE A 208 0.59 2.31 -6.02
N GLU A 209 0.35 3.57 -5.66
CA GLU A 209 -0.91 4.23 -6.00
C GLU A 209 -1.10 4.23 -7.52
N ARG A 210 -2.25 3.76 -8.01
CA ARG A 210 -2.57 3.78 -9.44
C ARG A 210 -3.03 5.16 -9.88
N GLN A 211 -2.34 5.74 -10.87
CA GLN A 211 -2.75 7.00 -11.47
C GLN A 211 -4.10 6.84 -12.17
N ARG A 212 -5.04 7.72 -11.81
CA ARG A 212 -6.36 7.73 -12.45
C ARG A 212 -6.30 8.56 -13.72
N PHE A 213 -6.85 8.04 -14.82
CA PHE A 213 -7.08 8.85 -16.01
C PHE A 213 -8.14 9.92 -15.73
N ARG A 214 -7.78 11.19 -15.88
CA ARG A 214 -8.71 12.32 -15.71
C ARG A 214 -8.37 13.37 -16.76
N SER A 215 -9.38 13.82 -17.51
CA SER A 215 -9.27 15.00 -18.37
C SER A 215 -9.80 16.25 -17.68
N ALA A 216 -10.83 16.13 -16.84
CA ALA A 216 -11.51 17.20 -16.08
C ALA A 216 -11.76 18.50 -16.87
N GLY A 217 -11.76 18.45 -18.21
CA GLY A 217 -11.87 19.61 -19.11
C GLY A 217 -10.61 20.49 -19.22
N SER A 218 -9.47 20.14 -18.60
CA SER A 218 -8.24 20.95 -18.63
C SER A 218 -7.05 20.14 -19.17
N SER A 219 -6.34 20.71 -20.14
CA SER A 219 -5.13 20.13 -20.71
C SER A 219 -4.03 19.93 -19.66
N ALA A 220 -3.95 20.80 -18.66
CA ALA A 220 -2.98 20.68 -17.57
C ALA A 220 -3.22 19.42 -16.72
N VAL A 221 -4.48 19.06 -16.47
CA VAL A 221 -4.83 17.84 -15.72
C VAL A 221 -4.49 16.60 -16.52
N GLN A 222 -4.74 16.63 -17.83
CA GLN A 222 -4.39 15.53 -18.73
C GLN A 222 -2.86 15.37 -18.83
N GLU A 223 -2.13 16.46 -18.99
CA GLU A 223 -0.67 16.45 -19.07
C GLU A 223 -0.05 15.92 -17.78
N TRP A 224 -0.52 16.39 -16.61
CA TRP A 224 -0.06 15.87 -15.33
C TRP A 224 -0.35 14.37 -15.16
N THR A 225 -1.56 13.94 -15.55
CA THR A 225 -1.96 12.52 -15.54
C THR A 225 -1.04 11.67 -16.41
N LEU A 226 -0.68 12.17 -17.61
CA LEU A 226 0.23 11.48 -18.51
C LEU A 226 1.64 11.40 -17.92
N ARG A 227 2.14 12.50 -17.35
CA ARG A 227 3.46 12.54 -16.71
C ARG A 227 3.54 11.53 -15.55
N VAL A 228 2.60 11.57 -14.61
CA VAL A 228 2.59 10.61 -13.50
C VAL A 228 2.41 9.17 -14.01
N GLY A 229 1.52 8.95 -14.99
CA GLY A 229 1.30 7.62 -15.56
C GLY A 229 2.51 7.04 -16.31
N VAL A 230 3.29 7.87 -17.01
CA VAL A 230 4.56 7.46 -17.62
C VAL A 230 5.56 7.05 -16.54
N PHE A 231 5.67 7.82 -15.46
CA PHE A 231 6.55 7.49 -14.34
C PHE A 231 6.11 6.20 -13.64
N GLU A 232 4.80 6.03 -13.35
CA GLU A 232 4.21 4.77 -12.85
C GLU A 232 4.60 3.58 -13.73
N GLY A 233 4.42 3.69 -15.05
CA GLY A 233 4.77 2.65 -16.00
C GLY A 233 6.27 2.30 -15.97
N MET A 234 7.15 3.29 -15.81
CA MET A 234 8.58 3.05 -15.65
C MET A 234 8.91 2.31 -14.35
N LEU A 235 8.25 2.66 -13.24
CA LEU A 235 8.44 1.94 -11.97
C LEU A 235 8.08 0.46 -12.13
N TYR A 236 6.93 0.16 -12.74
CA TYR A 236 6.53 -1.23 -13.00
C TYR A 236 7.51 -1.96 -13.93
N ALA A 237 7.95 -1.32 -15.02
CA ALA A 237 8.90 -1.92 -15.96
C ALA A 237 10.23 -2.24 -15.30
N ILE A 238 10.76 -1.33 -14.48
CA ILE A 238 12.01 -1.52 -13.74
C ILE A 238 11.85 -2.61 -12.69
N LEU A 239 10.78 -2.58 -11.88
CA LEU A 239 10.51 -3.64 -10.89
C LEU A 239 10.40 -5.02 -11.55
N HIS A 240 9.68 -5.12 -12.66
CA HIS A 240 9.57 -6.37 -13.41
C HIS A 240 10.93 -6.86 -13.90
N THR A 241 11.73 -5.96 -14.49
CA THR A 241 13.08 -6.28 -14.99
C THR A 241 13.99 -6.73 -13.85
N LEU A 242 14.04 -5.98 -12.74
CA LEU A 242 14.86 -6.31 -11.57
C LEU A 242 14.46 -7.64 -10.93
N ARG A 243 13.17 -8.01 -10.97
CA ARG A 243 12.70 -9.33 -10.54
C ARG A 243 13.29 -10.45 -11.38
N GLN A 244 13.23 -10.32 -12.71
CA GLN A 244 13.77 -11.32 -13.62
C GLN A 244 15.30 -11.42 -13.55
N GLU A 245 16.00 -10.29 -13.46
CA GLU A 245 17.47 -10.26 -13.53
C GLU A 245 18.16 -10.56 -12.20
N ARG A 246 17.59 -10.09 -11.08
CA ARG A 246 18.20 -10.20 -9.74
C ARG A 246 17.49 -11.24 -8.86
N GLY A 247 16.58 -12.02 -9.45
CA GLY A 247 15.83 -13.07 -8.76
C GLY A 247 14.96 -12.53 -7.63
N LEU A 248 14.39 -11.31 -7.75
CA LEU A 248 13.51 -10.70 -6.74
C LEU A 248 12.08 -11.29 -6.73
N ASP A 249 11.94 -12.57 -7.06
CA ASP A 249 10.64 -13.23 -7.27
C ASP A 249 9.73 -13.23 -6.04
N GLY A 250 10.31 -13.11 -4.84
CA GLY A 250 9.58 -13.02 -3.56
C GLY A 250 9.02 -11.64 -3.22
N ILE A 251 9.25 -10.60 -4.03
CA ILE A 251 8.65 -9.27 -3.80
C ILE A 251 7.28 -9.19 -4.48
N LEU A 252 6.23 -8.96 -3.68
CA LEU A 252 4.89 -8.68 -4.17
C LEU A 252 4.78 -7.20 -4.56
N VAL A 253 4.35 -6.93 -5.79
CA VAL A 253 4.10 -5.56 -6.28
C VAL A 253 2.62 -5.44 -6.62
N GLU A 254 1.91 -4.51 -5.98
CA GLU A 254 0.47 -4.32 -6.18
C GLU A 254 0.13 -2.85 -6.44
N GLY A 255 -0.69 -2.62 -7.47
CA GLY A 255 -1.28 -1.33 -7.75
C GLY A 255 -2.54 -1.10 -6.92
N VAL A 256 -2.54 -0.08 -6.07
CA VAL A 256 -3.68 0.26 -5.23
C VAL A 256 -4.53 1.34 -5.87
N GLU A 257 -5.84 1.09 -6.02
CA GLU A 257 -6.75 2.10 -6.53
C GLU A 257 -7.22 3.03 -5.41
N PRO A 258 -6.99 4.35 -5.48
CA PRO A 258 -7.28 5.20 -4.31
C PRO A 258 -8.78 5.37 -4.06
N LYS A 259 -9.66 4.95 -4.99
CA LYS A 259 -11.12 4.88 -4.74
C LYS A 259 -11.48 3.77 -3.75
N ARG A 260 -10.73 2.65 -3.78
CA ARG A 260 -10.93 1.52 -2.86
C ARG A 260 -10.53 1.89 -1.45
N VAL A 261 -9.41 2.63 -1.30
CA VAL A 261 -8.96 3.14 0.00
C VAL A 261 -10.01 4.05 0.63
N VAL A 262 -10.49 5.06 -0.12
CA VAL A 262 -11.54 5.97 0.38
C VAL A 262 -12.83 5.21 0.73
N GLY A 263 -13.30 4.33 -0.15
CA GLY A 263 -14.54 3.59 0.08
C GLY A 263 -14.49 2.65 1.30
N PHE A 264 -13.31 2.14 1.65
CA PHE A 264 -13.10 1.33 2.85
C PHE A 264 -13.32 2.14 4.14
N TRP A 265 -12.70 3.33 4.22
CA TRP A 265 -12.82 4.19 5.41
C TRP A 265 -14.17 4.87 5.53
N ASP A 266 -14.84 5.17 4.40
CA ASP A 266 -16.22 5.66 4.41
C ASP A 266 -17.18 4.63 5.03
N GLU A 267 -16.99 3.33 4.76
CA GLU A 267 -17.83 2.25 5.30
C GLU A 267 -17.55 1.98 6.78
N ILE A 268 -16.29 2.06 7.22
CA ILE A 268 -15.92 1.96 8.64
C ILE A 268 -16.44 3.17 9.43
N GLY A 269 -16.27 4.38 8.91
CA GLY A 269 -16.74 5.61 9.55
C GLY A 269 -18.27 5.72 9.63
N ALA A 270 -18.98 5.19 8.61
CA ALA A 270 -20.44 5.10 8.62
C ALA A 270 -20.98 3.88 9.41
N GLY A 271 -20.11 2.96 9.82
CA GLY A 271 -20.46 1.63 10.34
C GLY A 271 -20.39 1.44 11.85
N GLY A 272 -20.05 2.47 12.64
CA GLY A 272 -19.90 2.36 14.10
C GLY A 272 -21.18 2.16 14.91
N THR A 273 -22.38 2.43 14.37
CA THR A 273 -23.65 2.19 15.10
C THR A 273 -24.84 2.12 14.15
N LYS A 274 -24.94 1.06 13.35
CA LYS A 274 -26.24 0.59 12.83
C LYS A 274 -26.37 -0.91 13.06
N SER A 275 -26.42 -1.26 14.34
CA SER A 275 -27.13 -2.46 14.78
C SER A 275 -28.50 -2.42 14.12
N SER A 276 -28.78 -3.47 13.36
CA SER A 276 -30.09 -3.79 12.81
C SER A 276 -31.08 -4.00 13.95
N THR A 277 -31.65 -2.92 14.46
CA THR A 277 -32.93 -2.95 15.15
C THR A 277 -33.96 -2.30 14.25
N ASP A 278 -34.76 -3.18 13.67
CA ASP A 278 -35.99 -2.92 12.96
C ASP A 278 -36.98 -2.22 13.90
N SER A 279 -37.17 -0.92 13.72
CA SER A 279 -38.37 -0.23 14.18
C SER A 279 -38.46 1.11 13.44
N GLY A 280 -39.49 1.23 12.60
CA GLY A 280 -39.73 2.39 11.77
C GLY A 280 -39.87 3.69 12.57
N SER A 281 -39.07 4.68 12.18
CA SER A 281 -39.39 6.08 12.39
C SER A 281 -38.65 6.92 11.33
N GLU A 282 -39.47 7.47 10.44
CA GLU A 282 -39.35 8.70 9.64
C GLU A 282 -37.96 9.16 9.13
N ALA A 283 -37.92 9.26 7.82
CA ALA A 283 -36.91 9.89 6.98
C ALA A 283 -36.44 11.25 7.53
N SER A 284 -35.17 11.31 7.95
CA SER A 284 -34.37 12.53 7.83
C SER A 284 -32.87 12.19 7.67
N ASP A 285 -32.30 12.83 6.65
CA ASP A 285 -30.89 12.89 6.26
C ASP A 285 -30.24 11.64 5.63
N ALA A 286 -30.68 11.34 4.40
CA ALA A 286 -29.91 10.53 3.47
C ALA A 286 -28.60 11.24 3.08
N GLY A 287 -27.53 10.94 3.82
CA GLY A 287 -26.15 10.86 3.34
C GLY A 287 -25.68 11.99 2.41
N LYS A 288 -25.38 13.16 2.97
CA LYS A 288 -24.67 14.21 2.24
C LYS A 288 -23.32 13.67 1.77
N ARG A 289 -23.15 13.51 0.45
CA ARG A 289 -21.89 13.04 -0.15
C ARG A 289 -20.77 14.00 0.24
N LEU A 290 -19.78 13.49 0.97
CA LEU A 290 -18.63 14.29 1.40
C LEU A 290 -17.98 14.97 0.20
N THR A 291 -17.66 16.24 0.36
CA THR A 291 -16.89 17.01 -0.61
C THR A 291 -15.45 16.50 -0.65
N ALA A 292 -14.73 16.73 -1.76
CA ALA A 292 -13.33 16.31 -1.89
C ALA A 292 -12.43 16.89 -0.78
N ARG A 293 -12.75 18.11 -0.31
CA ARG A 293 -12.03 18.77 0.79
C ARG A 293 -12.28 18.08 2.14
N GLU A 294 -13.52 17.65 2.40
CA GLU A 294 -13.87 16.91 3.62
C GLU A 294 -13.20 15.54 3.64
N VAL A 295 -13.20 14.82 2.51
CA VAL A 295 -12.49 13.54 2.38
C VAL A 295 -10.99 13.72 2.67
N LYS A 296 -10.36 14.74 2.07
CA LYS A 296 -8.95 15.07 2.34
C LYS A 296 -8.70 15.35 3.82
N LYS A 297 -9.54 16.17 4.46
CA LYS A 297 -9.41 16.48 5.90
C LYS A 297 -9.62 15.25 6.77
N ALA A 298 -10.58 14.38 6.42
CA ALA A 298 -10.85 13.14 7.15
C ALA A 298 -9.65 12.20 7.12
N LYS A 299 -9.02 11.99 5.96
CA LYS A 299 -7.80 11.18 5.83
C LYS A 299 -6.65 11.70 6.68
N ILE A 300 -6.38 13.01 6.61
CA ILE A 300 -5.35 13.67 7.42
C ILE A 300 -5.67 13.49 8.92
N GLY A 301 -6.95 13.60 9.30
CA GLY A 301 -7.39 13.38 10.67
C GLY A 301 -7.20 11.95 11.17
N ILE A 302 -7.51 10.95 10.34
CA ILE A 302 -7.31 9.53 10.66
C ILE A 302 -5.83 9.26 10.94
N VAL A 303 -4.95 9.66 10.01
CA VAL A 303 -3.50 9.47 10.15
C VAL A 303 -2.94 10.27 11.31
N GLY A 304 -3.39 11.52 11.47
CA GLY A 304 -3.01 12.38 12.60
C GLY A 304 -3.31 11.74 13.94
N GLY A 305 -4.51 11.14 14.11
CA GLY A 305 -4.88 10.43 15.32
C GLY A 305 -4.03 9.21 15.61
N TRP A 306 -3.65 8.44 14.59
CA TRP A 306 -2.77 7.27 14.77
C TRP A 306 -1.36 7.67 15.20
N VAL A 307 -0.76 8.62 14.47
CA VAL A 307 0.61 9.06 14.72
C VAL A 307 0.71 9.76 16.07
N GLU A 308 -0.26 10.61 16.40
CA GLU A 308 -0.34 11.24 17.71
C GLU A 308 -0.47 10.23 18.84
N GLY A 309 -1.41 9.29 18.73
CA GLY A 309 -1.60 8.27 19.75
C GLY A 309 -0.35 7.46 19.98
N SER A 310 0.46 7.24 18.93
CA SER A 310 1.72 6.50 19.04
C SER A 310 2.86 7.33 19.62
N LEU A 311 2.86 8.65 19.45
CA LEU A 311 3.86 9.54 20.04
C LEU A 311 3.56 9.84 21.51
N ALA A 312 2.32 9.64 21.95
CA ALA A 312 1.98 9.65 23.36
C ALA A 312 2.54 8.39 24.04
N GLU A 313 3.06 8.55 25.27
CA GLU A 313 3.60 7.46 26.09
C GLU A 313 2.66 6.24 26.14
N PRO A 314 3.19 5.01 26.28
CA PRO A 314 2.43 3.77 26.15
C PRO A 314 1.41 3.66 27.28
N ILE A 315 0.19 4.12 27.01
CA ILE A 315 -0.96 3.80 27.84
C ILE A 315 -1.35 2.36 27.47
N GLU A 316 -1.46 1.48 28.48
CA GLU A 316 -2.10 0.18 28.32
C GLU A 316 -3.41 0.35 27.52
N GLY A 317 -3.50 -0.27 26.35
CA GLY A 317 -4.64 -0.14 25.45
C GLY A 317 -4.46 0.84 24.28
N PHE A 318 -3.25 0.97 23.71
CA PHE A 318 -3.05 1.67 22.43
C PHE A 318 -4.02 1.13 21.37
N THR A 319 -4.95 1.97 20.92
CA THR A 319 -5.96 1.62 19.91
C THR A 319 -5.58 2.09 18.50
N GLY A 320 -4.37 2.60 18.32
CA GLY A 320 -3.91 3.09 17.02
C GLY A 320 -3.55 1.95 16.06
N LYS A 321 -3.56 2.28 14.77
CA LYS A 321 -3.32 1.31 13.68
C LYS A 321 -1.86 1.26 13.21
N VAL A 322 -0.97 2.08 13.79
CA VAL A 322 0.45 2.13 13.47
C VAL A 322 1.23 2.66 14.67
N VAL A 323 2.41 2.11 14.93
CA VAL A 323 3.38 2.63 15.90
C VAL A 323 4.48 3.38 15.14
N VAL A 324 4.87 4.55 15.61
CA VAL A 324 6.03 5.29 15.08
C VAL A 324 7.30 4.61 15.59
N GLY A 325 8.15 4.19 14.67
CA GLY A 325 9.40 3.51 15.00
C GLY A 325 10.40 4.40 15.71
N ASP A 326 11.47 3.78 16.21
CA ASP A 326 12.39 4.45 17.12
C ASP A 326 13.35 5.46 16.48
N ASP A 327 13.44 5.47 15.14
CA ASP A 327 14.31 6.36 14.37
C ASP A 327 13.92 7.85 14.53
N ASP A 328 14.93 8.67 14.87
CA ASP A 328 14.76 10.11 15.13
C ASP A 328 14.17 10.86 13.94
N THR A 329 14.53 10.46 12.70
CA THR A 329 14.03 11.09 11.48
C THR A 329 12.52 10.87 11.36
N VAL A 330 12.05 9.65 11.64
CA VAL A 330 10.62 9.32 11.56
C VAL A 330 9.86 10.02 12.68
N LYS A 331 10.40 10.03 13.90
CA LYS A 331 9.81 10.75 15.04
C LYS A 331 9.71 12.25 14.77
N GLU A 332 10.72 12.85 14.16
CA GLU A 332 10.70 14.27 13.77
C GLU A 332 9.58 14.56 12.76
N ILE A 333 9.48 13.75 11.70
CA ILE A 333 8.45 13.90 10.66
C ILE A 333 7.06 13.66 11.25
N ALA A 334 6.89 12.63 12.07
CA ALA A 334 5.66 12.32 12.78
C ALA A 334 5.22 13.48 13.69
N GLY A 335 6.14 14.01 14.50
CA GLY A 335 5.88 15.17 15.35
C GLY A 335 5.53 16.42 14.55
N ALA A 336 6.23 16.67 13.44
CA ALA A 336 5.93 17.79 12.55
C ALA A 336 4.56 17.66 11.87
N TYR A 337 4.18 16.44 11.46
CA TYR A 337 2.85 16.13 10.94
C TYR A 337 1.77 16.46 11.97
N VAL A 338 1.91 15.97 13.21
CA VAL A 338 0.93 16.20 14.29
C VAL A 338 0.80 17.69 14.61
N ARG A 339 1.91 18.42 14.78
CA ARG A 339 1.88 19.87 15.03
C ARG A 339 1.13 20.62 13.92
N LYS A 340 1.44 20.31 12.67
CA LYS A 340 0.80 20.97 11.51
C LYS A 340 -0.67 20.59 11.39
N TRP A 341 -1.03 19.34 11.67
CA TRP A 341 -2.42 18.87 11.70
C TRP A 341 -3.25 19.57 12.78
N ARG A 342 -2.68 19.80 13.98
CA ARG A 342 -3.28 20.57 15.07
C ARG A 342 -3.42 22.07 14.77
N GLY A 343 -2.79 22.56 13.69
CA GLY A 343 -2.77 23.97 13.34
C GLY A 343 -1.78 24.78 14.17
N GLU A 344 -0.81 24.13 14.81
CA GLU A 344 0.26 24.82 15.54
C GLU A 344 1.18 25.54 14.57
N ARG A 345 1.54 26.79 14.89
CA ARG A 345 2.45 27.58 14.06
C ARG A 345 3.86 26.99 14.15
N ALA A 346 4.45 26.67 13.01
CA ALA A 346 5.86 26.29 12.92
C ALA A 346 6.74 27.37 13.57
N LYS A 347 7.66 26.97 14.46
CA LYS A 347 8.72 27.87 14.92
C LYS A 347 9.56 28.23 13.70
N LYS A 348 9.79 29.53 13.48
CA LYS A 348 10.45 30.11 12.30
C LYS A 348 11.87 29.59 12.00
N ASN A 349 12.46 28.83 12.92
CA ASN A 349 13.81 28.26 12.85
C ASN A 349 13.85 26.71 12.99
N GLY A 350 12.72 26.02 12.86
CA GLY A 350 12.66 24.56 12.98
C GLY A 350 12.86 23.85 11.63
N ASN A 351 13.85 22.96 11.57
CA ASN A 351 14.20 22.15 10.41
C ASN A 351 13.21 21.00 10.18
N GLY A 352 11.91 21.29 9.98
CA GLY A 352 10.88 20.25 9.96
C GLY A 352 9.56 20.65 9.32
N ASP A 353 9.59 21.36 8.18
CA ASP A 353 8.37 21.51 7.39
C ASP A 353 8.11 20.22 6.59
N VAL A 354 7.08 19.50 7.00
CA VAL A 354 6.58 18.30 6.32
C VAL A 354 5.80 18.62 5.03
N GLY A 355 5.70 19.90 4.64
CA GLY A 355 5.01 20.31 3.43
C GLY A 355 3.52 19.97 3.49
N LYS A 356 2.93 19.58 2.36
CA LYS A 356 1.51 19.23 2.31
C LYS A 356 1.24 17.90 3.03
N LEU A 357 0.33 17.93 4.00
CA LEU A 357 0.01 16.76 4.85
C LEU A 357 -0.69 15.63 4.09
N ASP A 358 -1.39 15.93 2.99
CA ASP A 358 -2.13 14.90 2.26
C ASP A 358 -1.21 13.87 1.61
N ASP A 359 -0.07 14.28 1.03
CA ASP A 359 0.85 13.33 0.38
C ASP A 359 1.35 12.28 1.40
N LEU A 360 1.76 12.74 2.59
CA LEU A 360 2.16 11.87 3.70
C LEU A 360 1.00 11.04 4.24
N ALA A 361 -0.19 11.64 4.38
CA ALA A 361 -1.38 10.92 4.82
C ALA A 361 -1.76 9.79 3.85
N ASP A 362 -1.73 10.06 2.56
CA ASP A 362 -2.20 9.13 1.52
C ASP A 362 -1.29 7.90 1.43
N CYS A 363 0.04 8.06 1.44
CA CYS A 363 0.95 6.91 1.41
C CYS A 363 0.85 6.01 2.65
N LEU A 364 0.73 6.59 3.85
CA LEU A 364 0.58 5.82 5.10
C LEU A 364 -0.80 5.16 5.20
N LEU A 365 -1.86 5.93 4.92
CA LEU A 365 -3.24 5.42 4.92
C LEU A 365 -3.38 4.26 3.93
N GLN A 366 -2.83 4.38 2.72
CA GLN A 366 -2.82 3.31 1.72
C GLN A 366 -2.21 2.02 2.28
N GLY A 367 -1.03 2.10 2.90
CA GLY A 367 -0.32 0.95 3.42
C GLY A 367 -1.08 0.25 4.57
N VAL A 368 -1.56 1.02 5.54
CA VAL A 368 -2.37 0.48 6.65
C VAL A 368 -3.67 -0.13 6.13
N THR A 369 -4.33 0.52 5.16
CA THR A 369 -5.56 -0.02 4.55
C THR A 369 -5.33 -1.35 3.86
N TRP A 370 -4.21 -1.47 3.13
CA TRP A 370 -3.86 -2.73 2.47
C TRP A 370 -3.61 -3.84 3.49
N LEU A 371 -2.96 -3.54 4.62
CA LEU A 371 -2.77 -4.50 5.71
C LEU A 371 -4.12 -4.97 6.28
N GLU A 372 -5.04 -4.04 6.57
CA GLU A 372 -6.39 -4.37 7.04
C GLU A 372 -7.15 -5.24 6.03
N TRP A 373 -6.96 -5.01 4.72
CA TRP A 373 -7.52 -5.87 3.69
C TRP A 373 -6.95 -7.29 3.76
N GLN A 374 -5.65 -7.47 3.99
CA GLN A 374 -5.07 -8.81 4.12
C GLN A 374 -5.62 -9.55 5.33
N VAL A 375 -5.71 -8.87 6.48
CA VAL A 375 -6.32 -9.42 7.70
C VAL A 375 -7.78 -9.81 7.45
N MET A 376 -8.54 -8.95 6.78
CA MET A 376 -9.93 -9.25 6.45
C MET A 376 -10.06 -10.41 5.45
N ARG A 377 -9.14 -10.56 4.48
CA ARG A 377 -9.12 -11.70 3.56
C ARG A 377 -8.96 -13.01 4.32
N GLU A 378 -8.02 -13.07 5.26
CA GLU A 378 -7.83 -14.25 6.12
C GLU A 378 -9.10 -14.54 6.96
N ARG A 379 -9.66 -13.51 7.61
CA ARG A 379 -10.89 -13.66 8.38
C ARG A 379 -12.05 -14.17 7.54
N ILE A 380 -12.24 -13.67 6.32
CA ILE A 380 -13.30 -14.14 5.40
C ILE A 380 -13.07 -15.62 5.00
N VAL A 381 -11.82 -16.05 4.83
CA VAL A 381 -11.51 -17.46 4.57
C VAL A 381 -11.91 -18.35 5.75
N ARG A 382 -11.60 -17.92 6.98
CA ARG A 382 -11.83 -18.69 8.22
C ARG A 382 -13.28 -18.62 8.72
N GLU A 383 -13.81 -17.42 8.85
CA GLU A 383 -15.09 -17.10 9.52
C GLU A 383 -16.25 -16.93 8.52
N ARG A 384 -15.96 -16.93 7.21
CA ARG A 384 -16.94 -16.66 6.13
C ARG A 384 -17.58 -15.28 6.31
N ILE A 385 -18.88 -15.15 6.05
CA ILE A 385 -19.59 -13.87 6.19
C ILE A 385 -19.58 -13.30 7.61
N LYS A 386 -19.39 -14.14 8.65
CA LYS A 386 -19.33 -13.70 10.05
C LYS A 386 -18.13 -12.80 10.34
N ALA A 387 -17.13 -12.75 9.47
CA ALA A 387 -16.00 -11.82 9.59
C ALA A 387 -16.43 -10.33 9.48
N LEU A 388 -17.62 -10.07 8.92
CA LEU A 388 -18.17 -8.72 8.75
C LEU A 388 -19.08 -8.27 9.91
N ASP A 389 -19.32 -9.16 10.88
CA ASP A 389 -19.99 -8.88 12.14
C ASP A 389 -18.94 -8.53 13.21
#